data_AF-A0AAV5R3T0-F1
#
_entry.id   AF-A0AAV5R3T0-F1
#
_cell.length_a   1.000
_cell.length_b   1.000
_cell.length_c   1.000
_cell.angle_alpha   90.00
_cell.angle_beta   90.00
_cell.angle_gamma   90.00
#
_symmetry.space_group_name_H-M   'P 1'
#
loop_
_entity.id
_entity.type
_entity.pdbx_description
1 polymer ?
#
loop_
_entity_poly.entity_id
_entity_poly.type
_entity_poly.pdbx_seq_one_letter_code
_entity_poly.pdbx_strand_id
1 'polypeptide(L)'
;MFRIVAKNQIKTIGRRFQSNLDKPAFVADPAKGAEFTKHLNDIEHHASGSSSNWKKVSFFLAAPIIAITGINTYFVEAEHAEHRAHNKHLPDEEWPVPKYPYLNIRRVDFFWGDGDKTLFWNSDCNRHVK
;
A
#
# COMPACT_ATOMS: atom_id res chain seq x y z
N MET A 1 -20.93 19.08 -33.31
CA MET A 1 -21.66 18.19 -34.24
C MET A 1 -21.15 16.73 -34.30
N PHE A 2 -19.93 16.40 -33.83
CA PHE A 2 -19.33 15.07 -34.04
C PHE A 2 -19.67 13.96 -33.02
N ARG A 3 -20.38 14.25 -31.92
CA ARG A 3 -20.66 13.25 -30.86
C ARG A 3 -21.93 12.41 -31.06
N ILE A 4 -22.79 12.75 -32.02
CA ILE A 4 -24.08 12.06 -32.24
C ILE A 4 -23.94 10.90 -33.25
N VAL A 5 -23.00 10.99 -34.20
CA VAL A 5 -22.84 10.01 -35.28
C VAL A 5 -22.26 8.67 -34.79
N ALA A 6 -21.34 8.69 -33.82
CA ALA A 6 -20.64 7.49 -33.35
C ALA A 6 -21.56 6.49 -32.61
N LYS A 7 -22.56 6.96 -31.85
CA LYS A 7 -23.50 6.09 -31.11
C LYS A 7 -24.45 5.33 -32.05
N ASN A 8 -24.75 5.89 -33.22
CA ASN A 8 -25.64 5.26 -34.20
C ASN A 8 -24.92 4.20 -35.04
N GLN A 9 -23.62 4.35 -35.30
CA GLN A 9 -22.87 3.39 -36.11
C GLN A 9 -22.53 2.08 -35.38
N ILE A 10 -22.27 2.11 -34.06
CA ILE A 10 -22.02 0.89 -33.27
C ILE A 10 -23.26 -0.01 -33.21
N LYS A 11 -24.47 0.57 -33.13
CA LYS A 11 -25.73 -0.18 -33.24
C LYS A 11 -25.93 -0.81 -34.62
N THR A 12 -25.39 -0.22 -35.68
CA THR A 12 -25.53 -0.70 -37.06
C THR A 12 -24.56 -1.83 -37.40
N ILE A 13 -23.33 -1.83 -36.85
CA ILE A 13 -22.35 -2.91 -37.11
C ILE A 13 -22.78 -4.23 -36.46
N GLY A 14 -23.29 -4.21 -35.23
CA GLY A 14 -23.82 -5.42 -34.57
C GLY A 14 -25.03 -6.04 -35.29
N ARG A 15 -25.91 -5.21 -35.88
CA ARG A 15 -27.07 -5.68 -36.65
C ARG A 15 -26.71 -6.47 -37.92
N ARG A 16 -25.57 -6.17 -38.55
CA ARG A 16 -25.16 -6.82 -39.81
C ARG A 16 -24.71 -8.28 -39.61
N PHE A 17 -24.25 -8.65 -38.42
CA PHE A 17 -23.88 -10.04 -38.12
C PHE A 17 -25.09 -10.92 -37.72
N GLN A 18 -26.23 -10.29 -37.42
CA GLN A 18 -27.48 -10.96 -37.02
C GLN A 18 -28.46 -11.13 -38.18
N SER A 19 -28.23 -10.51 -39.34
CA SER A 19 -29.17 -10.50 -40.47
C SER A 19 -29.21 -11.80 -41.29
N ASN A 20 -28.29 -12.74 -41.07
CA ASN A 20 -28.25 -14.06 -41.74
C ASN A 20 -28.66 -15.22 -40.83
N LEU A 21 -29.21 -14.94 -39.64
CA LEU A 21 -29.68 -15.95 -38.71
C LEU A 21 -31.20 -15.86 -38.60
N ASP A 22 -31.90 -16.98 -38.78
CA ASP A 22 -33.37 -17.06 -38.64
C ASP A 22 -33.86 -16.72 -37.21
N LYS A 23 -32.94 -16.76 -36.23
CA LYS A 23 -33.14 -16.37 -34.83
C LYS A 23 -31.92 -15.61 -34.32
N PRO A 24 -32.08 -14.65 -33.39
CA PRO A 24 -30.92 -13.93 -32.85
C PRO A 24 -29.96 -14.88 -32.14
N ALA A 25 -28.64 -14.73 -32.38
CA ALA A 25 -27.59 -15.57 -31.78
C ALA A 25 -27.62 -15.62 -30.24
N PHE A 26 -28.15 -14.57 -29.61
CA PHE A 26 -28.48 -14.54 -28.19
C PHE A 26 -29.91 -14.03 -28.04
N VAL A 27 -30.75 -14.82 -27.40
CA VAL A 27 -32.09 -14.40 -26.97
C VAL A 27 -31.94 -13.89 -25.54
N ALA A 28 -32.34 -12.64 -25.29
CA ALA A 28 -32.37 -12.11 -23.94
C ALA A 28 -33.34 -12.94 -23.10
N ASP A 29 -32.84 -13.55 -22.03
CA ASP A 29 -33.65 -14.26 -21.05
C ASP A 29 -34.02 -13.29 -19.92
N PRO A 30 -35.26 -12.76 -19.90
CA PRO A 30 -35.67 -11.80 -18.87
C PRO A 30 -35.66 -12.40 -17.46
N ALA A 31 -35.82 -13.73 -17.31
CA ALA A 31 -35.79 -14.38 -16.00
C ALA A 31 -34.36 -14.38 -15.41
N LYS A 32 -33.36 -14.72 -16.23
CA LYS A 32 -31.94 -14.63 -15.82
C LYS A 32 -31.49 -13.18 -15.58
N GLY A 33 -32.02 -12.24 -16.37
CA GLY A 33 -31.80 -10.81 -16.13
C GLY A 33 -32.33 -10.36 -14.77
N ALA A 34 -33.55 -10.76 -14.42
CA ALA A 34 -34.17 -10.44 -13.14
C ALA A 34 -33.42 -11.11 -11.96
N GLU A 35 -32.97 -12.35 -12.12
CA GLU A 35 -32.17 -13.06 -11.12
C GLU A 35 -30.83 -12.34 -10.88
N PHE A 36 -30.14 -11.92 -11.94
CA PHE A 36 -28.90 -11.15 -11.82
C PHE A 36 -29.11 -9.83 -11.09
N THR A 37 -30.18 -9.08 -11.41
CA THR A 37 -30.52 -7.85 -10.70
C THR A 37 -30.80 -8.11 -9.21
N LYS A 38 -31.53 -9.19 -8.88
CA LYS A 38 -31.76 -9.58 -7.49
C LYS A 38 -30.44 -9.87 -6.76
N HIS A 39 -29.57 -10.65 -7.39
CA HIS A 39 -28.26 -10.99 -6.83
C HIS A 39 -27.39 -9.74 -6.55
N LEU A 40 -27.42 -8.75 -7.44
CA LEU A 40 -26.70 -7.48 -7.20
C LEU A 40 -27.25 -6.74 -5.97
N ASN A 41 -28.57 -6.67 -5.82
CA ASN A 41 -29.20 -6.06 -4.66
C ASN A 41 -28.84 -6.80 -3.36
N ASP A 42 -28.80 -8.14 -3.40
CA ASP A 42 -28.41 -8.97 -2.27
C ASP A 42 -26.95 -8.73 -1.86
N ILE A 43 -26.04 -8.59 -2.84
CA ILE A 43 -24.64 -8.21 -2.60
C ILE A 43 -24.55 -6.84 -1.96
N GLU A 44 -25.26 -5.84 -2.48
CA GLU A 44 -25.23 -4.47 -1.96
C GLU A 44 -25.71 -4.43 -0.50
N HIS A 45 -26.81 -5.13 -0.22
CA HIS A 45 -27.35 -5.24 1.13
C HIS A 45 -26.35 -5.93 2.09
N HIS A 46 -25.74 -7.04 1.67
CA HIS A 46 -24.73 -7.74 2.47
C HIS A 46 -23.47 -6.89 2.70
N ALA A 47 -23.02 -6.15 1.68
CA ALA A 47 -21.86 -5.26 1.75
C ALA A 47 -22.10 -4.09 2.72
N SER A 48 -23.31 -3.54 2.75
CA SER A 48 -23.70 -2.50 3.70
C SER A 48 -23.53 -2.98 5.15
N GLY A 49 -24.07 -4.15 5.49
CA GLY A 49 -23.91 -4.75 6.82
C GLY A 49 -22.45 -5.07 7.16
N SER A 50 -21.72 -5.68 6.22
CA SER A 50 -20.30 -6.04 6.39
C SER A 50 -19.42 -4.82 6.62
N SER A 51 -19.61 -3.75 5.82
CA SER A 51 -18.82 -2.52 5.95
C SER A 51 -19.09 -1.79 7.27
N SER A 52 -20.34 -1.78 7.74
CA SER A 52 -20.70 -1.25 9.06
C SER A 52 -20.03 -2.03 10.19
N ASN A 53 -20.01 -3.37 10.10
CA ASN A 53 -19.32 -4.21 11.07
C ASN A 53 -17.81 -3.93 11.12
N TRP A 54 -17.15 -3.88 9.97
CA TRP A 54 -15.71 -3.60 9.91
C TRP A 54 -15.34 -2.21 10.40
N LYS A 55 -16.16 -1.19 10.14
CA LYS A 55 -15.98 0.14 10.74
C LYS A 55 -15.97 0.07 12.27
N LYS A 56 -16.92 -0.68 12.86
CA LYS A 56 -16.96 -0.87 14.32
C LYS A 56 -15.71 -1.58 14.83
N VAL A 57 -15.26 -2.66 14.17
CA VAL A 57 -14.02 -3.35 14.56
C VAL A 57 -12.81 -2.40 14.48
N SER A 58 -12.69 -1.61 13.40
CA SER A 58 -11.60 -0.65 13.25
C SER A 58 -11.59 0.39 14.39
N PHE A 59 -12.74 0.97 14.75
CA PHE A 59 -12.80 2.02 15.76
C PHE A 59 -12.81 1.52 17.20
N PHE A 60 -13.46 0.39 17.47
CA PHE A 60 -13.65 -0.11 18.84
C PHE A 60 -12.63 -1.16 19.25
N LEU A 61 -11.89 -1.75 18.31
CA LEU A 61 -10.84 -2.71 18.60
C LEU A 61 -9.47 -2.21 18.13
N ALA A 62 -9.32 -1.95 16.83
CA ALA A 62 -7.99 -1.61 16.29
C ALA A 62 -7.47 -0.26 16.82
N ALA A 63 -8.29 0.79 16.83
CA ALA A 63 -7.86 2.10 17.31
C ALA A 63 -7.42 2.10 18.79
N PRO A 64 -8.15 1.48 19.74
CA PRO A 64 -7.67 1.32 21.12
C PRO A 64 -6.36 0.54 21.22
N ILE A 65 -6.21 -0.55 20.46
CA ILE A 65 -4.96 -1.34 20.45
C ILE A 65 -3.79 -0.47 19.97
N ILE A 66 -3.96 0.26 18.87
CA ILE A 66 -2.94 1.17 18.34
C ILE A 66 -2.59 2.24 19.37
N ALA A 67 -3.57 2.80 20.09
CA ALA A 67 -3.31 3.79 21.13
C ALA A 67 -2.44 3.21 22.27
N ILE A 68 -2.78 2.00 22.75
CA ILE A 68 -2.01 1.34 23.82
C ILE A 68 -0.59 1.01 23.35
N THR A 69 -0.44 0.43 22.15
CA THR A 69 0.89 0.13 21.58
C THR A 69 1.67 1.41 21.30
N GLY A 70 1.00 2.50 20.90
CA GLY A 70 1.62 3.81 20.70
C GLY A 70 2.19 4.38 21.99
N ILE A 71 1.47 4.26 23.11
CA ILE A 71 1.96 4.68 24.43
C ILE A 71 3.18 3.86 24.85
N ASN A 72 3.12 2.53 24.72
CA ASN A 72 4.27 1.67 25.04
C ASN A 72 5.50 2.01 24.19
N THR A 73 5.31 2.15 22.88
CA THR A 73 6.38 2.49 21.94
C THR A 73 6.97 3.86 22.25
N TYR A 74 6.14 4.83 22.64
CA TYR A 74 6.61 6.16 23.01
C TYR A 74 7.59 6.12 24.19
N PHE A 75 7.30 5.35 25.24
CA PHE A 75 8.21 5.25 26.38
C PHE A 75 9.56 4.63 26.01
N VAL A 76 9.55 3.52 25.26
CA VAL A 76 10.78 2.87 24.79
C VAL A 76 11.57 3.79 23.86
N GLU A 77 10.88 4.52 22.96
CA GLU A 77 11.54 5.41 22.02
C GLU A 77 12.08 6.68 22.69
N ALA A 78 11.47 7.14 23.79
CA ALA A 78 12.02 8.22 24.61
C ALA A 78 13.36 7.81 25.24
N GLU A 79 13.46 6.60 25.81
CA GLU A 79 14.72 6.05 26.33
C GLU A 79 15.77 5.91 25.21
N HIS A 80 15.37 5.42 24.03
CA HIS A 80 16.28 5.37 22.88
C HIS A 80 16.74 6.76 22.42
N ALA A 81 15.87 7.77 22.47
CA ALA A 81 16.21 9.13 22.11
C ALA A 81 17.28 9.71 23.06
N GLU A 82 17.15 9.46 24.36
CA GLU A 82 18.16 9.83 25.36
C GLU A 82 19.49 9.09 25.13
N HIS A 83 19.47 7.78 24.89
CA HIS A 83 20.68 7.01 24.58
C HIS A 83 21.38 7.51 23.30
N ARG A 84 20.62 7.84 22.25
CA ARG A 84 21.19 8.42 21.02
C ARG A 84 21.77 9.81 21.28
N ALA A 85 21.12 10.64 22.09
CA ALA A 85 21.63 11.94 22.48
C ALA A 85 22.94 11.83 23.26
N HIS A 86 23.06 10.86 24.17
CA HIS A 86 24.32 10.60 24.88
C HIS A 86 25.44 10.18 23.91
N ASN A 87 25.19 9.18 23.06
CA ASN A 87 26.21 8.66 22.15
C ASN A 87 26.64 9.66 21.07
N LYS A 88 25.75 10.58 20.67
CA LYS A 88 26.05 11.61 19.67
C LYS A 88 27.27 12.46 20.04
N HIS A 89 27.48 12.75 21.33
CA HIS A 89 28.56 13.61 21.80
C HIS A 89 29.88 12.88 22.02
N LEU A 90 29.88 11.53 21.98
CA LEU A 90 31.10 10.75 22.17
C LEU A 90 32.06 11.00 21.00
N PRO A 91 33.37 11.19 21.27
CA PRO A 91 34.38 11.23 20.22
C PRO A 91 34.54 9.85 19.55
N ASP A 92 35.18 9.82 18.39
CA ASP A 92 35.33 8.59 17.60
C ASP A 92 36.21 7.54 18.29
N GLU A 93 37.13 8.00 19.15
CA GLU A 93 38.01 7.17 19.96
C GLU A 93 37.27 6.43 21.09
N GLU A 94 36.20 7.02 21.60
CA GLU A 94 35.36 6.46 22.68
C GLU A 94 34.11 5.75 22.14
N TRP A 95 33.99 5.61 20.82
CA TRP A 95 32.83 4.98 20.21
C TRP A 95 32.69 3.52 20.69
N PRO A 96 31.51 3.12 21.21
CA PRO A 96 31.37 1.84 21.91
C PRO A 96 31.47 0.60 21.01
N VAL A 97 31.42 0.78 19.68
CA VAL A 97 31.52 -0.32 18.71
C VAL A 97 32.99 -0.46 18.26
N PRO A 98 33.67 -1.58 18.59
CA PRO A 98 35.03 -1.81 18.13
C PRO A 98 35.11 -1.91 16.61
N LYS A 99 36.25 -1.47 16.04
CA LYS A 99 36.52 -1.57 14.60
C LYS A 99 36.82 -3.01 14.21
N TYR A 100 35.78 -3.82 14.04
CA TYR A 100 35.92 -5.18 13.54
C TYR A 100 36.10 -5.19 12.01
N PRO A 101 36.93 -6.08 11.45
CA PRO A 101 37.25 -6.11 10.02
C PRO A 101 36.04 -6.49 9.13
N TYR A 102 34.98 -7.04 9.72
CA TYR A 102 33.75 -7.38 9.02
C TYR A 102 32.70 -6.26 9.03
N LEU A 103 32.91 -5.19 9.78
CA LEU A 103 32.03 -4.02 9.80
C LEU A 103 32.52 -2.98 8.78
N ASN A 104 31.60 -2.19 8.23
CA ASN A 104 31.88 -1.10 7.28
C ASN A 104 32.76 -1.47 6.07
N ILE A 105 32.74 -2.73 5.63
CA ILE A 105 33.50 -3.15 4.44
C ILE A 105 33.06 -2.36 3.20
N ARG A 106 34.03 -1.82 2.46
CA ARG A 106 33.87 -1.28 1.10
C ARG A 106 34.87 -1.97 0.18
N ARG A 107 34.37 -2.82 -0.72
CA ARG A 107 35.21 -3.44 -1.78
C ARG A 107 35.29 -2.55 -3.02
N VAL A 108 34.18 -1.90 -3.32
CA VAL A 108 34.03 -0.86 -4.33
C VAL A 108 33.18 0.22 -3.67
N ASP A 109 33.56 1.47 -3.86
CA ASP A 109 32.83 2.61 -3.34
C ASP A 109 31.43 2.70 -3.99
N PHE A 110 30.47 3.25 -3.25
CA PHE A 110 29.16 3.54 -3.82
C PHE A 110 29.29 4.57 -4.96
N PHE A 111 28.42 4.46 -5.96
CA PHE A 111 28.46 5.35 -7.13
C PHE A 111 27.83 6.73 -6.88
N TRP A 112 27.47 7.05 -5.64
CA TRP A 112 26.85 8.32 -5.25
C TRP A 112 27.56 8.95 -4.05
N GLY A 113 27.32 10.25 -3.87
CA GLY A 113 27.85 10.99 -2.72
C GLY A 113 29.37 10.95 -2.67
N ASP A 114 29.91 10.61 -1.49
CA ASP A 114 31.33 10.44 -1.22
C ASP A 114 31.82 8.99 -1.40
N GLY A 115 30.95 8.10 -1.88
CA GLY A 115 31.24 6.69 -2.09
C GLY A 115 31.20 5.82 -0.83
N ASP A 116 30.95 6.39 0.35
CA ASP A 116 31.07 5.65 1.62
C ASP A 116 29.73 5.42 2.33
N LYS A 117 28.83 6.41 2.26
CA LYS A 117 27.55 6.42 2.99
C LYS A 117 26.43 5.70 2.26
N THR A 118 25.69 4.87 2.99
CA THR A 118 24.47 4.20 2.49
C THR A 118 23.29 5.17 2.38
N LEU A 119 22.19 4.73 1.75
CA LEU A 119 20.99 5.57 1.56
C LEU A 119 20.37 6.04 2.89
N PHE A 120 20.40 5.21 3.93
CA PHE A 120 19.88 5.52 5.26
C PHE A 120 21.01 5.67 6.28
N TRP A 121 22.11 6.30 5.86
CA TRP A 121 23.25 6.58 6.74
C TRP A 121 22.91 7.68 7.74
N ASN A 122 23.03 7.40 9.03
CA ASN A 122 22.96 8.42 10.08
C ASN A 122 24.33 8.56 10.74
N SER A 123 25.02 9.69 10.55
CA SER A 123 26.34 9.93 11.14
C SER A 123 26.38 9.86 12.68
N ASP A 124 25.24 10.08 13.35
CA ASP A 124 25.16 9.98 14.81
C ASP A 124 25.18 8.52 15.30
N CYS A 125 24.88 7.53 14.44
CA CYS A 125 24.77 6.11 14.81
C CYS A 125 25.63 5.17 13.94
N ASN A 126 25.94 5.60 12.72
CA ASN A 126 26.76 4.91 11.75
C ASN A 126 28.01 5.77 11.55
N ARG A 127 29.11 5.33 12.15
CA ARG A 127 30.41 5.99 12.02
C ARG A 127 31.35 5.08 11.24
N HIS A 128 32.08 5.66 10.30
CA HIS A 128 33.13 4.97 9.56
C HIS A 128 34.40 5.82 9.62
N VAL A 129 35.23 5.50 10.61
CA VAL A 129 36.49 6.19 10.88
C VAL A 129 37.58 5.43 10.14
N LYS A 130 37.93 5.93 8.95
CA LYS A 130 39.00 5.38 8.10
C LYS A 130 40.36 5.48 8.76
#